data_AF-A0A1A2ZU42-F1
#
_entry.id   AF-A0A1A2ZU42-F1
#
_cell.length_a   1.000
_cell.length_b   1.000
_cell.length_c   1.000
_cell.angle_alpha   90.00
_cell.angle_beta   90.00
_cell.angle_gamma   90.00
#
_symmetry.space_group_name_H-M   'P 1'
#
loop_
_entity.id
_entity.type
_entity.pdbx_description
1 polymer ?
#
loop_
_entity_poly.entity_id
_entity_poly.type
_entity_poly.pdbx_seq_one_letter_code
_entity_poly.pdbx_strand_id
1 'polypeptide(L)'
;MSVNDQPAASRRFVASSPTMSTQMNAFATGKGRYLVQAAMFALIFVMVGAVVTRRSEGFAIAIMGLVAVGLFGVVGTAYVWWRSRRNVVIGVTSDGLTVDQRRDAFPFVDAKLGPWVNMGVALHLQSGSRRFVLGGRDRRIGPATRLDAPPVQAVDAWLWVSEFDELLAVAGRQSGLDLRGPALGEPTRCLLFPNPYLAEELGSFAFRKQLRLQRSLSEPSLVLDVDNDELRVLDPNGDALRASASRADATATPATFQPDSVTSGDGTTYDYPAIPGLAVSLLGAQPLTIGCLDLAGAGFRFSWRGDSSRPNERPAYVVSGADWLALVDKFGLTSQLEDRAKRDDG
;
A
#
# COMPACT_ATOMS: atom_id res chain seq x y z
N MET A 1 -37.81 -36.08 7.48
CA MET A 1 -37.27 -35.12 6.50
C MET A 1 -37.01 -33.83 7.28
N SER A 2 -35.75 -33.57 7.64
CA SER A 2 -35.34 -32.43 8.46
C SER A 2 -34.65 -31.42 7.56
N VAL A 3 -35.18 -30.20 7.48
CA VAL A 3 -34.41 -29.03 7.05
C VAL A 3 -34.93 -27.83 7.85
N ASN A 4 -34.24 -27.52 8.94
CA ASN A 4 -34.29 -26.19 9.54
C ASN A 4 -33.48 -25.27 8.62
N ASP A 5 -34.12 -24.70 7.60
CA ASP A 5 -33.59 -23.58 6.82
C ASP A 5 -33.67 -22.33 7.69
N GLN A 6 -32.79 -22.24 8.68
CA GLN A 6 -32.53 -21.00 9.37
C GLN A 6 -31.77 -20.12 8.35
N PRO A 7 -32.33 -18.98 7.90
CA PRO A 7 -31.67 -18.15 6.90
C PRO A 7 -30.29 -17.78 7.41
N ALA A 8 -29.26 -18.20 6.69
CA ALA A 8 -27.87 -17.91 7.03
C ALA A 8 -27.75 -16.40 7.28
N ALA A 9 -27.26 -16.03 8.47
CA ALA A 9 -27.25 -14.65 8.94
C ALA A 9 -26.47 -13.77 7.94
N SER A 10 -27.20 -13.01 7.13
CA SER A 10 -26.61 -12.03 6.23
C SER A 10 -26.10 -10.86 7.05
N ARG A 11 -24.80 -10.58 6.98
CA ARG A 11 -24.17 -9.41 7.60
C ARG A 11 -23.81 -8.40 6.53
N ARG A 12 -23.87 -7.11 6.89
CA ARG A 12 -23.50 -6.00 6.01
C ARG A 12 -22.38 -5.20 6.64
N PHE A 13 -21.40 -4.85 5.82
CA PHE A 13 -20.25 -4.03 6.17
C PHE A 13 -20.23 -2.81 5.24
N VAL A 14 -19.73 -1.68 5.74
CA VAL A 14 -19.59 -0.46 4.95
C VAL A 14 -18.10 -0.24 4.71
N ALA A 15 -17.63 -0.66 3.55
CA ALA A 15 -16.25 -0.48 3.17
C ALA A 15 -16.00 0.91 2.61
N SER A 16 -14.82 1.45 2.90
CA SER A 16 -14.36 2.71 2.37
C SER A 16 -13.73 2.50 0.99
N SER A 17 -13.92 3.46 0.09
CA SER A 17 -13.19 3.47 -1.18
C SER A 17 -11.71 3.80 -0.95
N PRO A 18 -10.80 3.32 -1.82
CA PRO A 18 -9.41 3.76 -1.81
C PRO A 18 -9.33 5.29 -2.00
N THR A 19 -8.37 5.92 -1.31
CA THR A 19 -8.15 7.36 -1.46
C THR A 19 -7.58 7.68 -2.84
N MET A 20 -7.79 8.91 -3.30
CA MET A 20 -7.25 9.41 -4.55
C MET A 20 -5.71 9.29 -4.60
N SER A 21 -5.01 9.53 -3.49
CA SER A 21 -3.56 9.41 -3.41
C SER A 21 -3.08 7.97 -3.62
N THR A 22 -3.76 6.96 -3.06
CA THR A 22 -3.43 5.55 -3.28
C THR A 22 -3.66 5.16 -4.75
N GLN A 23 -4.75 5.63 -5.37
CA GLN A 23 -5.01 5.37 -6.79
C GLN A 23 -4.01 6.07 -7.71
N MET A 24 -3.65 7.32 -7.40
CA MET A 24 -2.65 8.07 -8.17
C MET A 24 -1.26 7.48 -8.03
N ASN A 25 -0.87 7.06 -6.82
CA ASN A 25 0.39 6.35 -6.60
C ASN A 25 0.42 5.04 -7.38
N ALA A 26 -0.61 4.21 -7.27
CA ALA A 26 -0.71 2.97 -8.06
C ALA A 26 -0.69 3.21 -9.58
N PHE A 27 -1.25 4.34 -10.03
CA PHE A 27 -1.20 4.75 -11.43
C PHE A 27 0.20 5.22 -11.85
N ALA A 28 0.88 6.01 -11.01
CA ALA A 28 2.21 6.56 -11.24
C ALA A 28 3.33 5.51 -11.13
N THR A 29 3.17 4.50 -10.27
CA THR A 29 4.10 3.37 -10.10
C THR A 29 3.78 2.20 -11.03
N GLY A 30 2.54 2.11 -11.52
CA GLY A 30 2.04 1.00 -12.33
C GLY A 30 2.06 1.24 -13.85
N LYS A 31 1.35 0.36 -14.57
CA LYS A 31 1.29 0.35 -16.05
C LYS A 31 0.66 1.62 -16.65
N GLY A 32 -0.14 2.36 -15.88
CA GLY A 32 -0.82 3.58 -16.33
C GLY A 32 0.15 4.70 -16.76
N ARG A 33 1.32 4.78 -16.12
CA ARG A 33 2.39 5.73 -16.47
C ARG A 33 2.81 5.63 -17.93
N TYR A 34 2.91 4.43 -18.50
CA TYR A 34 3.33 4.25 -19.89
C TYR A 34 2.31 4.80 -20.89
N LEU A 35 1.02 4.69 -20.58
CA LEU A 35 -0.04 5.21 -21.45
C LEU A 35 -0.04 6.74 -21.48
N VAL A 36 0.17 7.38 -20.33
CA VAL A 36 0.29 8.84 -20.25
C VAL A 36 1.58 9.34 -20.89
N GLN A 37 2.70 8.66 -20.67
CA GLN A 37 3.96 9.00 -21.34
C GLN A 37 3.86 8.83 -22.85
N ALA A 38 3.26 7.75 -23.34
CA ALA A 38 3.04 7.54 -24.78
C ALA A 38 2.15 8.63 -25.39
N ALA A 39 1.06 9.03 -24.70
CA ALA A 39 0.20 10.13 -25.14
C ALA A 39 0.95 11.47 -25.17
N MET A 40 1.78 11.76 -24.17
CA MET A 40 2.64 12.95 -24.16
C MET A 40 3.67 12.94 -25.29
N PHE A 41 4.34 11.81 -25.53
CA PHE A 41 5.27 11.69 -26.65
C PHE A 41 4.57 11.89 -27.99
N ALA A 42 3.39 11.28 -28.19
CA ALA A 42 2.59 11.48 -29.40
C ALA A 42 2.22 12.96 -29.59
N LEU A 43 1.81 13.65 -28.53
CA LEU A 43 1.52 15.09 -28.56
C LEU A 43 2.75 15.92 -28.95
N ILE A 44 3.92 15.62 -28.36
CA ILE A 44 5.19 16.29 -28.68
C ILE A 44 5.57 16.05 -30.14
N PHE A 45 5.45 14.81 -30.64
CA PHE A 45 5.72 14.50 -32.04
C PHE A 45 4.80 15.25 -33.01
N VAL A 46 3.51 15.38 -32.69
CA VAL A 46 2.55 16.17 -33.48
C VAL A 46 2.94 17.65 -33.47
N MET A 47 3.31 18.20 -32.31
CA MET A 47 3.76 19.59 -32.17
C MET A 47 5.03 19.87 -32.98
N VAL A 48 6.06 19.02 -32.86
CA VAL A 48 7.31 19.15 -33.63
C VAL A 48 7.03 19.02 -35.12
N GLY A 49 6.20 18.05 -35.53
CA GLY A 49 5.81 17.85 -36.92
C GLY A 49 5.07 19.07 -37.50
N ALA A 50 4.16 19.69 -36.74
CA ALA A 50 3.43 20.88 -37.16
C ALA A 50 4.36 22.10 -37.34
N VAL A 51 5.32 22.29 -36.43
CA VAL A 51 6.31 23.38 -36.51
C VAL A 51 7.25 23.19 -37.70
N VAL A 52 7.76 21.97 -37.92
CA VAL A 52 8.67 21.66 -39.03
C VAL A 52 7.96 21.81 -40.38
N THR A 53 6.69 21.41 -40.48
CA THR A 53 5.94 21.44 -41.75
C THR A 53 5.28 22.78 -42.06
N ARG A 54 5.31 23.77 -41.14
CA ARG A 54 4.66 25.08 -41.27
C ARG A 54 3.18 25.03 -41.72
N ARG A 55 2.48 23.92 -41.48
CA ARG A 55 1.06 23.79 -41.80
C ARG A 55 0.23 24.37 -40.67
N SER A 56 -0.56 25.41 -40.96
CA SER A 56 -1.52 26.02 -40.03
C SER A 56 -2.53 25.01 -39.47
N GLU A 57 -2.88 23.98 -40.26
CA GLU A 57 -3.74 22.87 -39.82
C GLU A 57 -3.15 22.06 -38.66
N GLY A 58 -1.81 21.93 -38.59
CA GLY A 58 -1.14 21.22 -37.51
C GLY A 58 -1.28 21.92 -36.15
N PHE A 59 -1.41 23.25 -36.16
CA PHE A 59 -1.62 24.04 -34.94
C PHE A 59 -3.03 23.87 -34.38
N ALA A 60 -4.04 23.82 -35.25
CA ALA A 60 -5.42 23.54 -34.84
C ALA A 60 -5.58 22.13 -34.26
N ILE A 61 -4.94 21.12 -34.89
CA ILE A 61 -4.92 19.74 -34.38
C ILE A 61 -4.24 19.67 -33.01
N ALA A 62 -3.12 20.39 -32.82
CA ALA A 62 -2.43 20.43 -31.54
C ALA A 62 -3.26 21.10 -30.43
N ILE A 63 -3.91 22.23 -30.71
CA ILE A 63 -4.80 22.90 -29.75
C ILE A 63 -5.95 21.96 -29.37
N MET A 64 -6.64 21.37 -30.35
CA MET A 64 -7.72 20.42 -30.09
C MET A 64 -7.25 19.21 -29.28
N GLY A 65 -6.05 18.70 -29.56
CA GLY A 65 -5.42 17.63 -28.78
C GLY A 65 -5.17 18.03 -27.33
N LEU A 66 -4.62 19.22 -27.10
CA LEU A 66 -4.40 19.77 -25.76
C LEU A 66 -5.71 19.96 -24.99
N VAL A 67 -6.75 20.50 -25.63
CA VAL A 67 -8.08 20.67 -25.02
C VAL A 67 -8.68 19.30 -24.67
N ALA A 68 -8.61 18.32 -25.56
CA ALA A 68 -9.12 16.98 -25.30
C ALA A 68 -8.38 16.29 -24.14
N VAL A 69 -7.05 16.39 -24.07
CA VAL A 69 -6.25 15.86 -22.96
C VAL A 69 -6.57 16.59 -21.65
N GLY A 70 -6.72 17.92 -21.69
CA GLY A 70 -7.11 18.72 -20.53
C GLY A 70 -8.49 18.32 -20.01
N LEU A 71 -9.48 18.20 -20.90
CA LEU A 71 -10.84 17.77 -20.53
C LEU A 71 -10.84 16.35 -19.96
N PHE A 72 -10.12 15.42 -20.59
CA PHE A 72 -9.98 14.06 -20.09
C PHE A 72 -9.33 14.02 -18.70
N GLY A 73 -8.31 14.86 -18.47
CA GLY A 73 -7.66 15.03 -17.17
C GLY A 73 -8.63 15.56 -16.10
N VAL A 74 -9.42 16.59 -16.42
CA VAL A 74 -10.40 17.17 -15.49
C VAL A 74 -11.54 16.20 -15.19
N VAL A 75 -12.13 15.58 -16.22
CA VAL A 75 -13.22 14.61 -16.04
C VAL A 75 -12.73 13.38 -15.29
N GLY A 76 -11.53 12.88 -15.60
CA GLY A 76 -10.91 11.76 -14.91
C GLY A 76 -10.64 12.05 -13.44
N THR A 77 -10.06 13.21 -13.12
CA THR A 77 -9.80 13.62 -11.73
C THR A 77 -11.10 13.84 -10.96
N ALA A 78 -12.10 14.49 -11.55
CA ALA A 78 -13.42 14.67 -10.94
C ALA A 78 -14.11 13.31 -10.67
N TYR A 79 -14.02 12.36 -11.61
CA TYR A 79 -14.56 11.02 -11.44
C TYR A 79 -13.86 10.24 -10.31
N VAL A 80 -12.53 10.27 -10.27
CA VAL A 80 -11.74 9.62 -9.21
C VAL A 80 -12.04 10.25 -7.84
N TRP A 81 -12.09 11.57 -7.78
CA TRP A 81 -12.43 12.30 -6.56
C TRP A 81 -13.82 11.94 -6.06
N TRP A 82 -14.83 11.96 -6.94
CA TRP A 82 -16.19 11.54 -6.59
C TRP A 82 -16.26 10.08 -6.15
N ARG A 83 -15.55 9.17 -6.84
CA ARG A 83 -15.51 7.75 -6.50
C ARG A 83 -14.85 7.50 -5.14
N SER A 84 -13.75 8.20 -4.84
CA SER A 84 -13.05 8.05 -3.55
C SER A 84 -13.89 8.47 -2.33
N ARG A 85 -14.96 9.24 -2.53
CA ARG A 85 -15.92 9.63 -1.47
C ARG A 85 -17.08 8.65 -1.30
N ARG A 86 -17.17 7.61 -2.12
CA ARG A 86 -18.27 6.64 -2.03
C ARG A 86 -17.91 5.52 -1.07
N ASN A 87 -18.85 5.19 -0.20
CA ASN A 87 -18.79 3.96 0.57
C ASN A 87 -19.35 2.81 -0.29
N VAL A 88 -18.73 1.64 -0.16
CA VAL A 88 -19.11 0.41 -0.84
C VAL A 88 -19.80 -0.49 0.18
N VAL A 89 -21.06 -0.84 -0.07
CA VAL A 89 -21.78 -1.73 0.86
C VAL A 89 -21.44 -3.17 0.49
N ILE A 90 -20.89 -3.89 1.46
CA ILE A 90 -20.48 -5.28 1.31
C ILE A 90 -21.48 -6.15 2.06
N GLY A 91 -22.19 -7.00 1.34
CA GLY A 91 -23.01 -8.05 1.93
C GLY A 91 -22.23 -9.35 2.02
N VAL A 92 -22.29 -10.02 3.17
CA VAL A 92 -21.74 -11.38 3.33
C VAL A 92 -22.90 -12.34 3.47
N THR A 93 -22.90 -13.35 2.62
CA THR A 93 -23.90 -14.43 2.57
C THR A 93 -23.20 -15.78 2.77
N SER A 94 -23.98 -16.88 2.85
CA SER A 94 -23.42 -18.23 2.91
C SER A 94 -22.58 -18.60 1.70
N ASP A 95 -22.87 -17.99 0.55
CA ASP A 95 -22.34 -18.42 -0.73
C ASP A 95 -21.20 -17.53 -1.21
N GLY A 96 -20.97 -16.39 -0.54
CA GLY A 96 -19.95 -15.43 -0.91
C GLY A 96 -20.22 -14.00 -0.44
N LEU A 97 -19.43 -13.11 -1.02
CA LEU A 97 -19.45 -11.67 -0.79
C LEU A 97 -20.16 -10.96 -1.95
N THR A 98 -21.18 -10.15 -1.65
CA THR A 98 -21.87 -9.30 -2.63
C THR A 98 -21.39 -7.86 -2.50
N VAL A 99 -21.04 -7.24 -3.63
CA VAL A 99 -20.55 -5.85 -3.69
C VAL A 99 -21.64 -4.94 -4.23
N ASP A 100 -22.03 -3.93 -3.44
CA ASP A 100 -23.18 -3.05 -3.66
C ASP A 100 -24.52 -3.79 -3.72
N GLN A 101 -25.63 -3.07 -3.91
CA GLN A 101 -26.94 -3.67 -4.21
C GLN A 101 -26.98 -4.38 -5.58
N ARG A 102 -25.85 -4.49 -6.28
CA ARG A 102 -25.73 -5.18 -7.57
C ARG A 102 -25.49 -6.67 -7.32
N ARG A 103 -26.06 -7.51 -8.19
CA ARG A 103 -26.13 -8.98 -8.06
C ARG A 103 -24.78 -9.71 -8.28
N ASP A 104 -23.65 -9.02 -8.12
CA ASP A 104 -22.34 -9.65 -8.31
C ASP A 104 -21.94 -10.33 -6.99
N ALA A 105 -22.10 -11.65 -6.95
CA ALA A 105 -21.63 -12.49 -5.86
C ALA A 105 -20.23 -13.03 -6.18
N PHE A 106 -19.33 -12.88 -5.21
CA PHE A 106 -17.97 -13.37 -5.24
C PHE A 106 -17.82 -14.52 -4.24
N PRO A 107 -17.67 -15.77 -4.71
CA PRO A 107 -17.58 -16.91 -3.82
C PRO A 107 -16.29 -16.91 -3.00
N PHE A 108 -16.34 -17.48 -1.79
CA PHE A 108 -15.16 -17.61 -0.93
C PHE A 108 -14.28 -18.84 -1.23
N VAL A 109 -14.76 -19.77 -2.05
CA VAL A 109 -14.06 -21.05 -2.34
C VAL A 109 -12.66 -20.85 -2.92
N ASP A 110 -12.49 -19.83 -3.75
CA ASP A 110 -11.21 -19.50 -4.39
C ASP A 110 -10.59 -18.21 -3.82
N ALA A 111 -11.08 -17.77 -2.65
CA ALA A 111 -10.59 -16.56 -2.03
C ALA A 111 -9.16 -16.75 -1.53
N LYS A 112 -8.29 -15.77 -1.78
CA LYS A 112 -6.88 -15.81 -1.41
C LYS A 112 -6.50 -14.57 -0.62
N LEU A 113 -5.66 -14.74 0.39
CA LEU A 113 -5.05 -13.60 1.08
C LEU A 113 -3.71 -13.25 0.45
N GLY A 114 -3.39 -11.96 0.40
CA GLY A 114 -2.11 -11.45 -0.04
C GLY A 114 -1.75 -10.16 0.70
N PRO A 115 -0.49 -9.70 0.64
CA PRO A 115 -0.13 -8.41 1.22
C PRO A 115 -0.81 -7.24 0.51
N TRP A 116 -1.37 -6.32 1.28
CA TRP A 116 -1.71 -4.98 0.79
C TRP A 116 -0.57 -4.03 1.17
N VAL A 117 0.30 -3.76 0.21
CA VAL A 117 1.57 -3.05 0.40
C VAL A 117 1.34 -1.74 1.16
N ASN A 118 2.08 -1.55 2.26
CA ASN A 118 2.05 -0.40 3.17
C ASN A 118 0.74 -0.17 3.96
N MET A 119 -0.29 -1.00 3.80
CA MET A 119 -1.62 -0.74 4.40
C MET A 119 -2.17 -1.91 5.23
N GLY A 120 -1.83 -3.16 4.91
CA GLY A 120 -2.28 -4.34 5.66
C GLY A 120 -2.38 -5.61 4.80
N VAL A 121 -3.54 -6.26 4.82
CA VAL A 121 -3.82 -7.49 4.07
C VAL A 121 -4.88 -7.24 3.00
N ALA A 122 -4.81 -7.96 1.88
CA ALA A 122 -5.81 -7.96 0.82
C ALA A 122 -6.46 -9.34 0.69
N LEU A 123 -7.79 -9.37 0.63
CA LEU A 123 -8.59 -10.52 0.26
C LEU A 123 -8.94 -10.44 -1.23
N HIS A 124 -8.41 -11.37 -2.01
CA HIS A 124 -8.64 -11.51 -3.43
C HIS A 124 -9.81 -12.44 -3.67
N LEU A 125 -10.80 -11.94 -4.38
CA LEU A 125 -12.01 -12.66 -4.74
C LEU A 125 -12.17 -12.70 -6.26
N GLN A 126 -12.62 -13.84 -6.77
CA GLN A 126 -12.79 -14.06 -8.21
C GLN A 126 -14.17 -14.66 -8.49
N SER A 127 -14.86 -14.13 -9.50
CA SER A 127 -16.13 -14.63 -10.00
C SER A 127 -16.10 -14.61 -11.53
N GLY A 128 -15.77 -15.75 -12.13
CA GLY A 128 -15.49 -15.87 -13.57
C GLY A 128 -14.34 -14.95 -14.00
N SER A 129 -14.62 -14.01 -14.91
CA SER A 129 -13.64 -13.02 -15.40
C SER A 129 -13.52 -11.77 -14.51
N ARG A 130 -14.37 -11.64 -13.48
CA ARG A 130 -14.39 -10.48 -12.59
C ARG A 130 -13.53 -10.78 -11.36
N ARG A 131 -12.77 -9.76 -10.94
CA ARG A 131 -12.00 -9.76 -9.71
C ARG A 131 -12.48 -8.66 -8.79
N PHE A 132 -12.41 -8.90 -7.49
CA PHE A 132 -12.61 -7.89 -6.46
C PHE A 132 -11.57 -8.08 -5.37
N VAL A 133 -10.93 -7.00 -4.96
CA VAL A 133 -9.89 -7.01 -3.92
C VAL A 133 -10.35 -6.15 -2.75
N LEU A 134 -10.55 -6.78 -1.60
CA LEU A 134 -10.95 -6.12 -0.36
C LEU A 134 -9.76 -6.00 0.60
N GLY A 135 -9.39 -4.78 0.97
CA GLY A 135 -8.32 -4.53 1.94
C GLY A 135 -8.80 -4.61 3.39
N GLY A 136 -8.05 -5.30 4.24
CA GLY A 136 -8.11 -5.17 5.69
C GLY A 136 -7.02 -4.21 6.15
N ARG A 137 -7.37 -2.94 6.35
CA ARG A 137 -6.43 -1.92 6.83
C ARG A 137 -6.05 -2.24 8.26
N ASP A 138 -4.76 -2.09 8.58
CA ASP A 138 -4.17 -2.42 9.89
C ASP A 138 -4.26 -3.91 10.28
N ARG A 139 -4.70 -4.78 9.37
CA ARG A 139 -4.63 -6.22 9.61
C ARG A 139 -3.19 -6.68 9.44
N ARG A 140 -2.63 -7.21 10.53
CA ARG A 140 -1.30 -7.85 10.53
C ARG A 140 -1.33 -9.20 9.84
N ILE A 141 -0.18 -9.66 9.36
CA ILE A 141 0.01 -11.01 8.83
C ILE A 141 0.58 -11.87 9.94
N GLY A 142 -0.09 -12.96 10.30
CA GLY A 142 0.45 -13.93 11.25
C GLY A 142 1.58 -14.74 10.59
N PRO A 143 2.59 -15.23 11.33
CA PRO A 143 3.67 -16.04 10.76
C PRO A 143 3.19 -17.29 10.01
N ALA A 144 2.08 -17.87 10.48
CA ALA A 144 1.45 -19.05 9.87
C ALA A 144 0.40 -18.71 8.80
N THR A 145 0.02 -17.44 8.65
CA THR A 145 -0.99 -17.03 7.67
C THR A 145 -0.44 -17.22 6.26
N ARG A 146 -1.08 -18.10 5.47
CA ARG A 146 -0.71 -18.31 4.07
C ARG A 146 -1.12 -17.11 3.22
N LEU A 147 -0.18 -16.61 2.44
CA LEU A 147 -0.38 -15.51 1.51
C LEU A 147 -0.25 -16.01 0.07
N ASP A 148 -1.33 -16.61 -0.42
CA ASP A 148 -1.37 -17.25 -1.73
C ASP A 148 -1.67 -16.28 -2.89
N ALA A 149 -2.08 -15.05 -2.58
CA ALA A 149 -2.29 -13.99 -3.56
C ALA A 149 -1.07 -13.07 -3.68
N PRO A 150 -0.78 -12.57 -4.90
CA PRO A 150 0.32 -11.63 -5.11
C PRO A 150 0.06 -10.31 -4.36
N PRO A 151 1.12 -9.63 -3.88
CA PRO A 151 0.96 -8.34 -3.22
C PRO A 151 0.30 -7.30 -4.11
N VAL A 152 -0.54 -6.45 -3.52
CA VAL A 152 -1.25 -5.38 -4.22
C VAL A 152 -0.93 -4.02 -3.62
N GLN A 153 -0.77 -3.01 -4.48
CA GLN A 153 -0.60 -1.62 -4.04
C GLN A 153 -1.93 -0.90 -3.82
N ALA A 154 -2.99 -1.37 -4.48
CA ALA A 154 -4.33 -0.78 -4.40
C ALA A 154 -5.38 -1.88 -4.32
N VAL A 155 -6.46 -1.57 -3.61
CA VAL A 155 -7.63 -2.42 -3.39
C VAL A 155 -8.87 -1.71 -3.92
N ASP A 156 -9.94 -2.46 -4.20
CA ASP A 156 -11.19 -1.90 -4.72
C ASP A 156 -12.01 -1.23 -3.62
N ALA A 157 -11.94 -1.77 -2.41
CA ALA A 157 -12.50 -1.21 -1.18
C ALA A 157 -11.68 -1.69 0.02
N TRP A 158 -11.85 -1.06 1.18
CA TRP A 158 -11.18 -1.50 2.40
C TRP A 158 -12.05 -1.35 3.64
N LEU A 159 -11.78 -2.18 4.65
CA LEU A 159 -12.39 -2.20 5.97
C LEU A 159 -11.33 -1.98 7.04
N TRP A 160 -11.73 -1.48 8.20
CA TRP A 160 -10.86 -1.49 9.37
C TRP A 160 -10.66 -2.91 9.88
N VAL A 161 -9.56 -3.14 10.59
CA VAL A 161 -9.15 -4.46 11.09
C VAL A 161 -10.28 -5.23 11.80
N SER A 162 -11.08 -4.57 12.64
CA SER A 162 -12.16 -5.22 13.38
C SER A 162 -13.28 -5.73 12.47
N GLU A 163 -13.68 -4.94 11.48
CA GLU A 163 -14.74 -5.30 10.53
C GLU A 163 -14.24 -6.34 9.52
N PHE A 164 -12.98 -6.22 9.12
CA PHE A 164 -12.33 -7.18 8.24
C PHE A 164 -12.18 -8.54 8.92
N ASP A 165 -11.75 -8.58 10.19
CA ASP A 165 -11.65 -9.82 10.96
C ASP A 165 -13.01 -10.45 11.22
N GLU A 166 -14.05 -9.65 11.45
CA GLU A 166 -15.42 -10.15 11.54
C GLU A 166 -15.87 -10.78 10.21
N LEU A 167 -15.61 -10.11 9.07
CA LEU A 167 -15.90 -10.63 7.74
C LEU A 167 -15.14 -11.95 7.48
N LEU A 168 -13.86 -11.99 7.82
CA LEU A 168 -13.04 -13.20 7.72
C LEU A 168 -13.56 -14.32 8.63
N ALA A 169 -14.00 -14.03 9.85
CA ALA A 169 -14.59 -15.03 10.74
C ALA A 169 -15.90 -15.62 10.20
N VAL A 170 -16.69 -14.83 9.46
CA VAL A 170 -17.87 -15.32 8.75
C VAL A 170 -17.46 -16.22 7.57
N ALA A 171 -16.49 -15.78 6.75
CA ALA A 171 -16.02 -16.52 5.58
C ALA A 171 -15.26 -17.82 5.92
N GLY A 172 -14.37 -17.78 6.91
CA GLY A 172 -13.48 -18.89 7.29
C GLY A 172 -14.21 -20.13 7.80
N ARG A 173 -15.40 -19.96 8.39
CA ARG A 173 -16.27 -21.08 8.76
C ARG A 173 -16.73 -21.91 7.56
N GLN A 174 -16.64 -21.37 6.35
CA GLN A 174 -17.16 -21.98 5.13
C GLN A 174 -16.05 -22.36 4.15
N SER A 175 -15.00 -21.55 4.04
CA SER A 175 -13.93 -21.75 3.05
C SER A 175 -12.73 -22.53 3.57
N GLY A 176 -12.64 -22.83 4.87
CA GLY A 176 -11.48 -23.51 5.45
C GLY A 176 -10.19 -22.71 5.38
N LEU A 177 -10.29 -21.41 5.09
CA LEU A 177 -9.15 -20.49 5.14
C LEU A 177 -8.67 -20.39 6.60
N ASP A 178 -7.36 -20.60 6.80
CA ASP A 178 -6.73 -20.33 8.09
C ASP A 178 -6.56 -18.80 8.23
N LEU A 179 -7.59 -18.18 8.79
CA LEU A 179 -7.72 -16.73 8.92
C LEU A 179 -7.31 -16.23 10.31
N ARG A 180 -6.61 -17.05 11.10
CA ARG A 180 -6.23 -16.70 12.46
C ARG A 180 -5.35 -15.45 12.45
N GLY A 181 -5.67 -14.50 13.32
CA GLY A 181 -4.77 -13.40 13.65
C GLY A 181 -3.51 -13.88 14.35
N PRO A 182 -2.43 -13.08 14.40
CA PRO A 182 -1.26 -13.42 15.18
C PRO A 182 -1.67 -13.72 16.63
N ALA A 183 -1.29 -14.88 17.15
CA ALA A 183 -1.63 -15.26 18.52
C ALA A 183 -0.74 -14.51 19.53
N LEU A 184 -1.24 -14.38 20.77
CA LEU A 184 -0.46 -13.79 21.84
C LEU A 184 0.77 -14.67 22.13
N GLY A 185 1.97 -14.09 21.97
CA GLY A 185 3.25 -14.78 22.12
C GLY A 185 3.86 -15.30 20.82
N GLU A 186 3.19 -15.16 19.67
CA GLU A 186 3.83 -15.44 18.38
C GLU A 186 4.81 -14.32 18.00
N PRO A 187 5.92 -14.65 17.31
CA PRO A 187 6.83 -13.67 16.77
C PRO A 187 6.12 -12.66 15.89
N THR A 188 6.49 -11.39 16.03
CA THR A 188 5.98 -10.31 15.20
C THR A 188 6.71 -10.30 13.87
N ARG A 189 6.08 -10.92 12.86
CA ARG A 189 6.56 -10.93 11.48
C ARG A 189 6.15 -9.66 10.75
N CYS A 190 7.14 -8.93 10.24
CA CYS A 190 6.94 -7.71 9.46
C CYS A 190 7.55 -7.89 8.06
N LEU A 191 6.75 -7.62 7.02
CA LEU A 191 7.22 -7.66 5.64
C LEU A 191 7.83 -6.31 5.26
N LEU A 192 9.13 -6.29 4.94
CA LEU A 192 9.85 -5.09 4.54
C LEU A 192 9.86 -4.96 3.02
N PHE A 193 9.10 -4.02 2.49
CA PHE A 193 9.09 -3.70 1.07
C PHE A 193 10.13 -2.63 0.76
N PRO A 194 10.76 -2.63 -0.44
CA PRO A 194 11.61 -1.52 -0.84
C PRO A 194 10.80 -0.21 -0.84
N ASN A 195 11.42 0.86 -0.36
CA ASN A 195 10.77 2.16 -0.40
C ASN A 195 10.53 2.60 -1.87
N PRO A 196 9.28 2.81 -2.30
CA PRO A 196 8.95 3.20 -3.68
C PRO A 196 9.61 4.52 -4.09
N TYR A 197 9.89 5.39 -3.12
CA TYR A 197 10.50 6.68 -3.35
C TYR A 197 11.99 6.58 -3.69
N LEU A 198 12.70 5.46 -3.45
CA LEU A 198 14.09 5.30 -3.90
C LEU A 198 14.24 5.39 -5.42
N ALA A 199 13.16 5.20 -6.17
CA ALA A 199 13.17 5.33 -7.62
C ALA A 199 13.49 6.75 -8.10
N GLU A 200 13.20 7.78 -7.28
CA GLU A 200 13.46 9.18 -7.63
C GLU A 200 14.92 9.57 -7.43
N GLU A 201 15.67 8.84 -6.58
CA GLU A 201 17.11 9.03 -6.40
C GLU A 201 17.92 8.43 -7.54
N LEU A 202 17.31 7.53 -8.32
CA LEU A 202 17.93 6.95 -9.50
C LEU A 202 17.94 8.01 -10.61
N GLY A 203 19.15 8.38 -11.06
CA GLY A 203 19.31 9.31 -12.17
C GLY A 203 18.55 8.88 -13.43
N SER A 204 18.14 9.85 -14.25
CA SER A 204 17.26 9.68 -15.42
C SER A 204 17.73 8.66 -16.46
N PHE A 205 19.01 8.26 -16.42
CA PHE A 205 19.61 7.27 -17.33
C PHE A 205 19.70 5.85 -16.71
N ALA A 206 19.31 5.67 -15.45
CA ALA A 206 19.38 4.41 -14.74
C ALA A 206 18.14 3.50 -14.99
N PHE A 207 17.62 3.49 -16.22
CA PHE A 207 16.37 2.82 -16.59
C PHE A 207 16.30 1.35 -16.16
N ARG A 208 17.41 0.60 -16.30
CA ARG A 208 17.48 -0.80 -15.85
C ARG A 208 17.31 -0.95 -14.34
N LYS A 209 17.91 -0.05 -13.55
CA LYS A 209 17.79 -0.05 -12.08
C LYS A 209 16.37 0.33 -11.67
N GLN A 210 15.78 1.32 -12.34
CA GLN A 210 14.40 1.75 -12.11
C GLN A 210 13.39 0.64 -12.41
N LEU A 211 13.55 -0.07 -13.53
CA LEU A 211 12.68 -1.19 -13.88
C LEU A 211 12.84 -2.35 -12.89
N ARG A 212 14.06 -2.62 -12.41
CA ARG A 212 14.31 -3.64 -11.38
C ARG A 212 13.62 -3.27 -10.07
N LEU A 213 13.78 -2.02 -9.63
CA LEU A 213 13.14 -1.51 -8.42
C LEU A 213 11.61 -1.62 -8.54
N GLN A 214 11.02 -1.18 -9.66
CA GLN A 214 9.58 -1.29 -9.90
C GLN A 214 9.05 -2.72 -9.78
N ARG A 215 9.81 -3.71 -10.28
CA ARG A 215 9.46 -5.13 -10.12
C ARG A 215 9.55 -5.58 -8.67
N SER A 216 10.54 -5.12 -7.92
CA SER A 216 10.66 -5.45 -6.50
C SER A 216 9.69 -4.70 -5.59
N LEU A 217 9.03 -3.62 -6.04
CA LEU A 217 8.03 -2.91 -5.21
C LEU A 217 6.80 -3.76 -4.87
N SER A 218 6.54 -4.81 -5.65
CA SER A 218 5.45 -5.75 -5.40
C SER A 218 5.89 -6.96 -4.58
N GLU A 219 7.14 -7.05 -4.14
CA GLU A 219 7.65 -8.20 -3.38
C GLU A 219 8.37 -7.70 -2.12
N PRO A 220 8.15 -8.33 -0.95
CA PRO A 220 8.98 -8.03 0.20
C PRO A 220 10.43 -8.35 -0.16
N SER A 221 11.37 -7.51 0.27
CA SER A 221 12.80 -7.74 0.08
C SER A 221 13.47 -8.34 1.30
N LEU A 222 12.87 -8.14 2.48
CA LEU A 222 13.30 -8.72 3.74
C LEU A 222 12.07 -9.05 4.58
N VAL A 223 12.23 -10.01 5.48
CA VAL A 223 11.28 -10.28 6.56
C VAL A 223 11.97 -10.00 7.88
N LEU A 224 11.33 -9.22 8.74
CA LEU A 224 11.80 -8.93 10.08
C LEU A 224 10.90 -9.67 11.07
N ASP A 225 11.43 -10.70 11.72
CA ASP A 225 10.76 -11.41 12.80
C ASP A 225 11.28 -10.86 14.14
N VAL A 226 10.39 -10.24 14.91
CA VAL A 226 10.69 -9.69 16.25
C VAL A 226 9.99 -10.54 17.30
N ASP A 227 10.78 -11.35 18.00
CA ASP A 227 10.34 -12.09 19.18
C ASP A 227 10.67 -11.31 20.47
N ASN A 228 10.33 -11.86 21.62
CA ASN A 228 10.66 -11.28 22.92
C ASN A 228 12.16 -11.33 23.21
N ASP A 229 12.85 -12.39 22.76
CA ASP A 229 14.26 -12.63 23.07
C ASP A 229 15.20 -12.44 21.89
N GLU A 230 14.70 -12.52 20.65
CA GLU A 230 15.52 -12.53 19.44
C GLU A 230 14.89 -11.70 18.33
N LEU A 231 15.74 -11.06 17.53
CA LEU A 231 15.37 -10.39 16.31
C LEU A 231 16.07 -11.06 15.13
N ARG A 232 15.30 -11.46 14.12
CA ARG A 232 15.79 -12.14 12.92
C ARG A 232 15.42 -11.37 11.67
N VAL A 233 16.39 -11.30 10.75
CA VAL A 233 16.23 -10.75 9.42
C VAL A 233 16.36 -11.89 8.43
N LEU A 234 15.30 -12.19 7.71
CA LEU A 234 15.19 -13.34 6.81
C LEU A 234 15.04 -12.89 5.35
N ASP A 235 15.49 -13.74 4.43
CA ASP A 235 15.18 -13.63 3.02
C ASP A 235 13.76 -14.17 2.73
N PRO A 236 12.89 -13.39 2.04
CA PRO A 236 11.49 -13.77 1.84
C PRO A 236 11.27 -14.95 0.90
N ASN A 237 12.24 -15.33 0.07
CA ASN A 237 12.06 -16.37 -0.96
C ASN A 237 12.51 -17.76 -0.49
N GLY A 238 13.08 -17.89 0.71
CA GLY A 238 13.53 -19.19 1.23
C GLY A 238 13.79 -19.22 2.72
N ASP A 239 13.32 -18.22 3.47
CA ASP A 239 13.53 -18.07 4.92
C ASP A 239 15.01 -18.14 5.35
N ALA A 240 15.93 -17.82 4.43
CA ALA A 240 17.35 -17.86 4.72
C ALA A 240 17.71 -16.74 5.70
N LEU A 241 18.32 -17.12 6.84
CA LEU A 241 18.72 -16.17 7.87
C LEU A 241 19.85 -15.27 7.35
N ARG A 242 19.61 -13.96 7.27
CA ARG A 242 20.60 -12.95 6.87
C ARG A 242 21.33 -12.36 8.07
N ALA A 243 20.59 -12.07 9.13
CA ALA A 243 21.13 -11.58 10.39
C ALA A 243 20.23 -12.01 11.55
N SER A 244 20.82 -12.25 12.71
CA SER A 244 20.11 -12.43 13.98
C SER A 244 20.86 -11.70 15.07
N ALA A 245 20.13 -11.16 16.04
CA ALA A 245 20.70 -10.70 17.29
C ALA A 245 19.73 -10.98 18.45
N SER A 246 20.27 -11.09 19.66
CA SER A 246 19.46 -11.00 20.87
C SER A 246 18.70 -9.67 20.87
N ARG A 247 17.48 -9.68 21.41
CA ARG A 247 16.67 -8.47 21.54
C ARG A 247 17.36 -7.39 22.37
N ALA A 248 18.20 -7.79 23.33
CA ALA A 248 19.02 -6.89 24.15
C ALA A 248 20.14 -6.20 23.35
N ASP A 249 20.62 -6.83 22.29
CA ASP A 249 21.69 -6.30 21.42
C ASP A 249 21.13 -5.53 20.20
N ALA A 250 19.81 -5.49 20.07
CA ALA A 250 19.10 -4.76 19.03
C ALA A 250 18.60 -3.40 19.56
N THR A 251 19.02 -2.31 18.92
CA THR A 251 18.57 -0.96 19.25
C THR A 251 17.70 -0.42 18.12
N ALA A 252 16.52 0.10 18.44
CA ALA A 252 15.70 0.84 17.49
C ALA A 252 15.58 2.29 17.93
N THR A 253 15.95 3.21 17.04
CA THR A 253 15.93 4.64 17.30
C THR A 253 14.88 5.32 16.41
N PRO A 254 13.99 6.15 16.98
CA PRO A 254 13.12 7.02 16.21
C PRO A 254 13.89 7.90 15.22
N ALA A 255 13.46 7.93 13.98
CA ALA A 255 13.99 8.79 12.93
C ALA A 255 12.87 9.40 12.09
N THR A 256 13.09 10.62 11.62
CA THR A 256 12.23 11.30 10.66
C THR A 256 13.04 11.51 9.40
N PHE A 257 12.82 10.64 8.42
CA PHE A 257 13.55 10.65 7.16
C PHE A 257 13.01 11.74 6.25
N GLN A 258 13.83 12.72 5.91
CA GLN A 258 13.43 13.82 5.04
C GLN A 258 14.59 14.16 4.09
N PRO A 259 14.47 13.80 2.80
CA PRO A 259 15.44 14.23 1.80
C PRO A 259 15.46 15.75 1.65
N ASP A 260 16.61 16.29 1.26
CA ASP A 260 16.78 17.70 0.95
C ASP A 260 15.76 18.17 -0.08
N SER A 261 15.28 19.39 0.15
CA SER A 261 14.46 20.10 -0.80
C SER A 261 15.22 20.31 -2.11
N VAL A 262 14.56 20.09 -3.25
CA VAL A 262 15.17 20.30 -4.56
C VAL A 262 14.61 21.57 -5.17
N THR A 263 15.49 22.54 -5.45
CA THR A 263 15.12 23.76 -6.16
C THR A 263 15.31 23.55 -7.66
N SER A 264 14.21 23.66 -8.41
CA SER A 264 14.19 23.60 -9.86
C SER A 264 14.77 24.87 -10.47
N GLY A 265 15.17 24.79 -11.76
CA GLY A 265 15.76 25.93 -12.48
C GLY A 265 14.82 27.13 -12.68
N ASP A 266 13.52 26.94 -12.43
CA ASP A 266 12.50 28.00 -12.42
C ASP A 266 12.38 28.71 -11.05
N GLY A 267 13.20 28.32 -10.06
CA GLY A 267 13.19 28.86 -8.71
C GLY A 267 12.17 28.21 -7.78
N THR A 268 11.42 27.21 -8.23
CA THR A 268 10.48 26.48 -7.36
C THR A 268 11.22 25.44 -6.52
N THR A 269 10.98 25.46 -5.21
CA THR A 269 11.54 24.47 -4.27
C THR A 269 10.50 23.40 -3.97
N TYR A 270 10.87 22.14 -4.19
CA TYR A 270 10.06 21.00 -3.82
C TYR A 270 10.55 20.42 -2.49
N ASP A 271 9.72 20.55 -1.46
CA ASP A 271 9.99 19.99 -0.14
C ASP A 271 9.44 18.57 -0.05
N TYR A 272 10.31 17.61 0.22
CA TYR A 272 9.88 16.23 0.43
C TYR A 272 9.16 16.09 1.78
N PRO A 273 8.05 15.34 1.83
CA PRO A 273 7.35 15.11 3.08
C PRO A 273 8.22 14.27 4.01
N ALA A 274 8.24 14.65 5.29
CA ALA A 274 8.99 13.95 6.32
C ALA A 274 8.35 12.59 6.64
N ILE A 275 9.09 11.50 6.43
CA ILE A 275 8.62 10.12 6.62
C ILE A 275 8.99 9.65 8.04
N PRO A 276 8.01 9.27 8.89
CA PRO A 276 8.30 8.63 10.16
C PRO A 276 8.96 7.27 9.92
N GLY A 277 10.06 6.99 10.63
CA GLY A 277 10.79 5.74 10.50
C GLY A 277 11.60 5.35 11.74
N LEU A 278 12.17 4.15 11.68
CA LEU A 278 13.05 3.57 12.67
C LEU A 278 14.40 3.27 12.01
N ALA A 279 15.47 3.59 12.72
CA ALA A 279 16.78 3.04 12.45
C ALA A 279 17.00 1.86 13.42
N VAL A 280 16.95 0.64 12.92
CA VAL A 280 17.13 -0.60 13.69
C VAL A 280 18.56 -1.08 13.50
N SER A 281 19.38 -0.96 14.53
CA SER A 281 20.77 -1.39 14.55
C SER A 281 20.90 -2.74 15.24
N LEU A 282 21.58 -3.67 14.57
CA LEU A 282 21.98 -4.97 15.10
C LEU A 282 23.50 -4.99 15.22
N LEU A 283 24.03 -5.52 16.33
CA LEU A 283 25.46 -5.60 16.54
C LEU A 283 26.15 -6.37 15.39
N GLY A 284 27.10 -5.72 14.71
CA GLY A 284 27.86 -6.33 13.60
C GLY A 284 27.15 -6.32 12.24
N ALA A 285 25.97 -5.73 12.10
CA ALA A 285 25.26 -5.58 10.83
C ALA A 285 25.03 -4.10 10.47
N GLN A 286 24.75 -3.85 9.20
CA GLN A 286 24.33 -2.52 8.74
C GLN A 286 22.95 -2.19 9.32
N PRO A 287 22.74 -0.96 9.86
CA PRO A 287 21.43 -0.55 10.35
C PRO A 287 20.35 -0.65 9.28
N LEU A 288 19.18 -1.16 9.66
CA LEU A 288 17.99 -1.21 8.82
C LEU A 288 17.18 0.07 9.01
N THR A 289 16.98 0.84 7.95
CA THR A 289 16.11 2.01 7.96
C THR A 289 14.72 1.64 7.44
N ILE A 290 13.71 1.75 8.30
CA ILE A 290 12.35 1.28 8.07
C ILE A 290 11.40 2.47 8.23
N GLY A 291 10.65 2.83 7.19
CA GLY A 291 9.64 3.88 7.23
C GLY A 291 8.21 3.33 7.23
N CYS A 292 7.24 4.20 7.52
CA CYS A 292 5.83 3.93 7.28
C CYS A 292 5.26 5.00 6.35
N LEU A 293 4.69 4.56 5.22
CA LEU A 293 4.07 5.44 4.21
C LEU A 293 2.55 5.50 4.35
N ASP A 294 1.99 5.02 5.46
CA ASP A 294 0.55 5.03 5.66
C ASP A 294 0.03 6.48 5.77
N LEU A 295 -1.03 6.78 5.02
CA LEU A 295 -1.60 8.13 4.91
C LEU A 295 -2.91 8.24 5.69
N ALA A 296 -3.07 9.37 6.37
CA ALA A 296 -4.33 9.81 6.98
C ALA A 296 -4.69 11.21 6.43
N GLY A 297 -5.73 11.26 5.60
CA GLY A 297 -6.10 12.48 4.88
C GLY A 297 -5.01 12.91 3.89
N ALA A 298 -4.46 14.11 4.09
CA ALA A 298 -3.44 14.71 3.20
C ALA A 298 -1.98 14.45 3.64
N GLY A 299 -1.76 13.83 4.80
CA GLY A 299 -0.42 13.61 5.35
C GLY A 299 -0.19 12.17 5.81
N PHE A 300 1.03 11.90 6.29
CA PHE A 300 1.32 10.64 6.95
C PHE A 300 0.50 10.49 8.23
N ARG A 301 0.02 9.27 8.44
CA ARG A 301 -0.74 8.88 9.62
C ARG A 301 0.11 9.01 10.88
N PHE A 302 1.39 8.65 10.79
CA PHE A 302 2.27 8.59 11.94
C PHE A 302 3.23 9.79 11.98
N SER A 303 3.60 10.21 13.19
CA SER A 303 4.70 11.13 13.43
C SER A 303 5.34 10.85 14.79
N TRP A 304 6.62 11.18 14.95
CA TRP A 304 7.27 11.12 16.25
C TRP A 304 6.96 12.39 17.07
N ARG A 305 6.76 12.21 18.37
CA ARG A 305 6.69 13.29 19.36
C ARG A 305 8.11 13.75 19.69
N GLY A 306 8.31 15.07 19.77
CA GLY A 306 9.59 15.66 20.13
C GLY A 306 10.63 15.58 19.02
N ASP A 307 11.91 15.70 19.40
CA ASP A 307 13.04 15.75 18.48
C ASP A 307 13.57 14.35 18.19
N SER A 308 13.10 13.73 17.11
CA SER A 308 13.72 12.54 16.53
C SER A 308 14.88 12.93 15.62
N SER A 309 15.87 12.04 15.43
CA SER A 309 16.92 12.21 14.42
C SER A 309 16.31 12.50 13.04
N ARG A 310 16.87 13.46 12.30
CA ARG A 310 16.41 13.84 10.96
C ARG A 310 17.46 13.56 9.90
N PRO A 311 17.71 12.29 9.56
CA PRO A 311 18.67 11.96 8.52
C PRO A 311 18.16 12.46 7.17
N ASN A 312 19.06 13.07 6.40
CA ASN A 312 18.83 13.56 5.06
C ASN A 312 18.94 12.40 4.05
N GLU A 313 18.07 11.42 4.19
CA GLU A 313 18.00 10.26 3.32
C GLU A 313 16.58 9.69 3.34
N ARG A 314 16.30 8.75 2.43
CA ARG A 314 15.05 7.98 2.43
C ARG A 314 15.25 6.67 3.21
N PRO A 315 14.22 6.17 3.92
CA PRO A 315 14.32 4.84 4.51
C PRO A 315 14.46 3.81 3.40
N ALA A 316 15.29 2.79 3.60
CA ALA A 316 15.53 1.75 2.61
C ALA A 316 14.29 0.87 2.42
N TYR A 317 13.57 0.63 3.51
CA TYR A 317 12.41 -0.24 3.55
C TYR A 317 11.18 0.48 4.09
N VAL A 318 10.01 -0.05 3.77
CA VAL A 318 8.72 0.42 4.26
C VAL A 318 7.88 -0.76 4.73
N VAL A 319 7.07 -0.51 5.76
CA VAL A 319 6.15 -1.49 6.35
C VAL A 319 4.71 -1.01 6.31
N SER A 320 3.78 -1.95 6.53
CA SER A 320 2.37 -1.60 6.73
C SER A 320 2.16 -0.79 8.01
N GLY A 321 1.06 -0.02 8.09
CA GLY A 321 0.70 0.70 9.32
C GLY A 321 0.52 -0.24 10.53
N ALA A 322 0.02 -1.46 10.28
CA ALA A 322 -0.13 -2.50 11.29
C ALA A 322 1.23 -2.97 11.86
N ASP A 323 2.16 -3.26 10.96
CA ASP A 323 3.50 -3.73 11.31
C ASP A 323 4.31 -2.61 11.93
N TRP A 324 4.12 -1.37 11.47
CA TRP A 324 4.70 -0.18 12.08
C TRP A 324 4.31 -0.05 13.56
N LEU A 325 3.01 -0.09 13.86
CA LEU A 325 2.51 -0.05 15.24
C LEU A 325 3.08 -1.19 16.09
N ALA A 326 3.13 -2.40 15.54
CA ALA A 326 3.67 -3.56 16.24
C ALA A 326 5.18 -3.44 16.50
N LEU A 327 5.96 -2.93 15.54
CA LEU A 327 7.39 -2.68 15.73
C LEU A 327 7.62 -1.61 16.80
N VAL A 328 6.93 -0.48 16.72
CA VAL A 328 7.02 0.59 17.71
C VAL A 328 6.70 0.08 19.12
N ASP A 329 5.67 -0.76 19.25
CA ASP A 329 5.31 -1.39 20.52
C ASP A 329 6.39 -2.36 21.02
N LYS A 330 6.88 -3.26 20.17
CA LYS A 330 7.97 -4.20 20.49
C LYS A 330 9.28 -3.50 20.86
N PHE A 331 9.49 -2.27 20.39
CA PHE A 331 10.63 -1.45 20.76
C PHE A 331 10.37 -0.52 21.96
N GLY A 332 9.16 -0.52 22.53
CA GLY A 332 8.83 0.33 23.68
C GLY A 332 8.75 1.82 23.32
N LEU A 333 8.49 2.14 22.06
CA LEU A 333 8.48 3.51 21.51
C LEU A 333 7.07 4.10 21.38
N THR A 334 6.03 3.38 21.82
CA THR A 334 4.61 3.77 21.67
C THR A 334 4.31 5.14 22.25
N SER A 335 4.90 5.49 23.40
CA SER A 335 4.70 6.80 24.04
C SER A 335 5.24 7.98 23.24
N GLN A 336 6.18 7.72 22.33
CA GLN A 336 6.79 8.71 21.45
C GLN A 336 6.06 8.79 20.11
N LEU A 337 5.14 7.88 19.79
CA LEU A 337 4.43 7.88 18.52
C LEU A 337 3.12 8.68 18.59
N GLU A 338 2.84 9.46 17.55
CA GLU A 338 1.52 10.02 17.27
C GLU A 338 0.86 9.21 16.16
N ASP A 339 -0.38 8.78 16.37
CA ASP A 339 -1.24 8.18 15.35
C ASP A 339 -2.39 9.14 15.04
N ARG A 340 -2.49 9.56 13.78
CA ARG A 340 -3.52 10.47 13.26
C ARG A 340 -4.64 9.75 12.51
N ALA A 341 -4.75 8.42 12.61
CA ALA A 341 -5.93 7.71 12.14
C ALA A 341 -7.14 8.21 12.93
N LYS A 342 -7.83 9.21 12.39
CA LYS A 342 -9.14 9.61 12.88
C LYS A 342 -10.07 8.40 12.79
N ARG A 343 -10.52 7.90 13.93
CA ARG A 343 -11.94 7.52 14.03
C ARG A 343 -12.69 8.84 14.07
N ASP A 344 -13.38 9.17 12.98
CA ASP A 344 -14.50 10.10 13.09
C ASP A 344 -15.60 9.36 13.89
N ASP A 345 -15.40 9.23 15.20
CA ASP A 345 -16.47 8.96 16.15
C ASP A 345 -17.17 10.30 16.39
N GLY A 346 -18.08 10.62 15.48
CA GLY A 346 -18.96 11.79 15.52
C GLY A 346 -20.29 11.48 14.87
#